data_AF-A0A8B0SI33-F1
#
_entry.id   AF-A0A8B0SI33-F1
#
_cell.length_a   1.000
_cell.length_b   1.000
_cell.length_c   1.000
_cell.angle_alpha   90.00
_cell.angle_beta   90.00
_cell.angle_gamma   90.00
#
_symmetry.space_group_name_H-M   'P 1'
#
loop_
_entity.id
_entity.type
_entity.pdbx_description
1 polymer ?
#
loop_
_entity_poly.entity_id
_entity_poly.type
_entity_poly.pdbx_seq_one_letter_code
_entity_poly.pdbx_strand_id
1 'polypeptide(L)'
;MQLRIQINDTTRDIDVPDFMVVEGEDFFAQMDQDMDKGYQMSRTWVAKPDREQRCQIVADKILTALSNGNQKSGTLMAAYILKRMPQIREVHLNTEGDMTGHDFS
;
A
#
# COMPACT_ATOMS: atom_id res chain seq x y z
N MET A 1 -5.34 11.79 -8.95
CA MET A 1 -4.75 11.96 -7.59
C MET A 1 -3.26 11.60 -7.60
N GLN A 2 -2.51 11.93 -6.54
CA GLN A 2 -1.08 11.60 -6.42
C GLN A 2 -0.79 11.04 -5.01
N LEU A 3 0.05 10.01 -4.95
CA LEU A 3 0.63 9.46 -3.71
C LEU A 3 2.14 9.57 -3.77
N ARG A 4 2.74 10.28 -2.81
CA ARG A 4 4.18 10.39 -2.67
C ARG A 4 4.74 9.18 -1.92
N ILE A 5 5.85 8.65 -2.39
CA ILE A 5 6.55 7.51 -1.81
C ILE A 5 7.95 7.96 -1.41
N GLN A 6 8.28 7.88 -0.14
CA GLN A 6 9.62 8.10 0.39
C GLN A 6 10.30 6.75 0.64
N ILE A 7 11.48 6.52 0.06
CA ILE A 7 12.29 5.31 0.26
C ILE A 7 13.72 5.77 0.54
N ASN A 8 14.20 5.54 1.77
CA ASN A 8 15.48 6.11 2.24
C ASN A 8 15.52 7.63 1.98
N ASP A 9 16.52 8.12 1.24
CA ASP A 9 16.67 9.54 0.89
C ASP A 9 16.02 9.90 -0.46
N THR A 10 15.26 9.00 -1.06
CA THR A 10 14.65 9.21 -2.38
C THR A 10 13.13 9.36 -2.28
N THR A 11 12.62 10.39 -2.93
CA THR A 11 11.17 10.62 -3.12
C THR A 11 10.75 10.22 -4.53
N ARG A 12 9.59 9.58 -4.65
CA ARG A 12 8.95 9.26 -5.93
C ARG A 12 7.46 9.53 -5.83
N ASP A 13 6.89 10.18 -6.84
CA ASP A 13 5.45 10.36 -6.90
C ASP A 13 4.82 9.30 -7.80
N ILE A 14 3.71 8.72 -7.35
CA ILE A 14 2.86 7.83 -8.13
C ILE A 14 1.59 8.59 -8.48
N ASP A 15 1.42 8.89 -9.76
CA ASP A 15 0.17 9.44 -10.29
C ASP A 15 -0.87 8.33 -10.39
N VAL A 16 -1.99 8.53 -9.71
CA VAL A 16 -3.11 7.60 -9.67
C VAL A 16 -4.30 8.23 -10.40
N PRO A 17 -4.71 7.70 -11.56
CA PRO A 17 -5.92 8.16 -12.22
C PRO A 17 -7.15 7.99 -11.33
N ASP A 18 -8.01 9.00 -11.30
CA ASP A 18 -9.17 9.03 -10.39
C ASP A 18 -10.11 7.83 -10.61
N PHE A 19 -10.26 7.39 -11.87
CA PHE A 19 -11.06 6.21 -12.19
C PHE A 19 -10.55 4.94 -11.49
N MET A 20 -9.23 4.79 -11.25
CA MET A 20 -8.70 3.61 -10.56
C MET A 20 -9.11 3.57 -9.07
N VAL A 21 -9.29 4.73 -8.45
CA VAL A 21 -9.76 4.83 -7.05
C VAL A 21 -11.27 4.59 -6.96
N VAL A 22 -12.02 5.01 -7.99
CA VAL A 22 -13.49 4.88 -8.04
C VAL A 22 -13.90 3.46 -8.46
N GLU A 23 -13.35 2.95 -9.54
CA GLU A 23 -13.74 1.69 -10.18
C GLU A 23 -13.01 0.48 -9.57
N GLY A 24 -11.90 0.69 -8.84
CA GLY A 24 -11.11 -0.38 -8.24
C GLY A 24 -11.73 -1.04 -6.99
N GLU A 25 -12.91 -0.61 -6.54
CA GLU A 25 -13.48 -1.04 -5.26
C GLU A 25 -13.65 -2.56 -5.16
N ASP A 26 -14.14 -3.24 -6.20
CA ASP A 26 -14.32 -4.70 -6.16
C ASP A 26 -12.98 -5.43 -5.94
N PHE A 27 -11.92 -4.95 -6.57
CA PHE A 27 -10.58 -5.49 -6.39
C PHE A 27 -10.04 -5.20 -4.99
N PHE A 28 -10.23 -3.97 -4.49
CA PHE A 28 -9.80 -3.59 -3.14
C PHE A 28 -10.56 -4.36 -2.05
N ALA A 29 -11.85 -4.59 -2.24
CA ALA A 29 -12.68 -5.40 -1.35
C ALA A 29 -12.22 -6.87 -1.34
N GLN A 30 -11.81 -7.42 -2.49
CA GLN A 30 -11.22 -8.75 -2.54
C GLN A 30 -9.90 -8.82 -1.75
N MET A 31 -9.04 -7.81 -1.90
CA MET A 31 -7.81 -7.71 -1.10
C MET A 31 -8.10 -7.64 0.40
N ASP A 32 -9.09 -6.84 0.81
CA ASP A 32 -9.53 -6.75 2.21
C ASP A 32 -10.00 -8.11 2.75
N GLN A 33 -10.81 -8.83 1.96
CA GLN A 33 -11.31 -10.16 2.33
C GLN A 33 -10.18 -11.21 2.42
N ASP A 34 -9.18 -11.11 1.57
CA ASP A 34 -8.02 -11.99 1.64
C ASP A 34 -7.16 -11.69 2.87
N MET A 35 -6.98 -10.41 3.22
CA MET A 35 -6.30 -10.00 4.45
C MET A 35 -7.09 -10.39 5.71
N ASP A 36 -8.42 -10.45 5.65
CA ASP A 36 -9.28 -10.91 6.75
C ASP A 36 -9.09 -12.39 7.12
N LYS A 37 -8.43 -13.18 6.28
CA LYS A 37 -8.03 -14.57 6.59
C LYS A 37 -6.78 -14.64 7.47
N GLY A 38 -6.21 -13.48 7.78
CA GLY A 38 -4.95 -13.30 8.49
C GLY A 38 -3.77 -13.13 7.54
N TYR A 39 -2.76 -12.42 8.03
CA TYR A 39 -1.57 -12.10 7.26
C TYR A 39 -0.32 -12.22 8.14
N GLN A 40 0.75 -12.77 7.57
CA GLN A 40 2.06 -12.77 8.20
C GLN A 40 2.71 -11.41 7.96
N MET A 41 2.66 -10.52 8.95
CA MET A 41 3.33 -9.22 8.93
C MET A 41 4.68 -9.36 9.63
N SER A 42 5.74 -9.48 8.84
CA SER A 42 7.09 -9.66 9.35
C SER A 42 7.18 -10.92 10.22
N ARG A 43 7.49 -10.80 11.51
CA ARG A 43 7.58 -11.92 12.46
C ARG A 43 6.26 -12.21 13.18
N THR A 44 5.21 -11.44 12.92
CA THR A 44 3.94 -11.52 13.65
C THR A 44 2.81 -11.97 12.73
N TRP A 45 2.06 -13.00 13.16
CA TRP A 45 0.81 -13.35 12.52
C TRP A 45 -0.31 -12.43 13.03
N VAL A 46 -0.98 -11.72 12.13
CA VAL A 46 -2.11 -10.86 12.45
C VAL A 46 -3.37 -11.50 11.88
N ALA A 47 -4.25 -11.99 12.77
CA ALA A 47 -5.42 -12.77 12.36
C ALA A 47 -6.45 -11.96 11.55
N LYS A 48 -6.56 -10.65 11.82
CA LYS A 48 -7.46 -9.75 11.11
C LYS A 48 -6.84 -8.34 11.08
N PRO A 49 -5.99 -8.04 10.09
CA PRO A 49 -5.32 -6.74 10.00
C PRO A 49 -6.33 -5.61 9.95
N ASP A 50 -6.12 -4.59 10.76
CA ASP A 50 -6.91 -3.36 10.72
C ASP A 50 -6.58 -2.52 9.47
N ARG A 51 -7.25 -1.37 9.34
CA ARG A 51 -7.08 -0.50 8.17
C ARG A 51 -5.63 -0.05 7.96
N GLU A 52 -4.92 0.31 9.03
CA GLU A 52 -3.55 0.79 8.94
C GLU A 52 -2.63 -0.37 8.56
N GLN A 53 -2.77 -1.51 9.23
CA GLN A 53 -2.01 -2.72 8.94
C GLN A 53 -2.23 -3.24 7.51
N ARG A 54 -3.46 -3.14 6.97
CA ARG A 54 -3.73 -3.45 5.56
C ARG A 54 -3.01 -2.50 4.62
N CYS A 55 -2.99 -1.20 4.93
CA CYS A 55 -2.22 -0.24 4.15
C CYS A 55 -0.71 -0.52 4.25
N GLN A 56 -0.20 -0.97 5.39
CA GLN A 56 1.20 -1.40 5.55
C GLN A 56 1.52 -2.62 4.66
N ILE A 57 0.64 -3.63 4.64
CA ILE A 57 0.76 -4.78 3.74
C ILE A 57 0.80 -4.34 2.27
N VAL A 58 -0.03 -3.36 1.90
CA VAL A 58 -0.09 -2.84 0.53
C VAL A 58 1.10 -1.93 0.20
N ALA A 59 1.62 -1.19 1.17
CA ALA A 59 2.85 -0.39 1.05
C ALA A 59 4.06 -1.30 0.74
N ASP A 60 4.16 -2.46 1.39
CA ASP A 60 5.18 -3.47 1.07
C ASP A 60 5.03 -4.01 -0.36
N LYS A 61 3.79 -4.19 -0.84
CA LYS A 61 3.52 -4.55 -2.24
C LYS A 61 3.95 -3.44 -3.21
N ILE A 62 3.81 -2.16 -2.85
CA ILE A 62 4.37 -1.04 -3.64
C ILE A 62 5.90 -1.15 -3.68
N LEU A 63 6.56 -1.37 -2.54
CA LEU A 63 8.01 -1.52 -2.48
C LEU A 63 8.51 -2.64 -3.40
N THR A 64 7.83 -3.78 -3.37
CA THR A 64 8.12 -4.93 -4.24
C THR A 64 7.88 -4.59 -5.72
N ALA A 65 6.76 -3.94 -6.05
CA ALA A 65 6.44 -3.55 -7.42
C ALA A 65 7.46 -2.56 -7.99
N LEU A 66 7.90 -1.59 -7.19
CA LEU A 66 8.94 -0.62 -7.57
C LEU A 66 10.29 -1.29 -7.80
N SER A 67 10.69 -2.23 -6.92
CA SER A 67 11.92 -3.02 -7.06
C SER A 67 11.92 -3.86 -8.34
N ASN A 68 10.75 -4.36 -8.74
CA ASN A 68 10.57 -5.17 -9.96
C ASN A 68 10.26 -4.34 -11.22
N GLY A 69 10.20 -3.00 -11.14
CA GLY A 69 9.82 -2.14 -12.26
C GLY A 69 8.37 -2.27 -12.73
N ASN A 70 7.50 -2.89 -11.92
CA ASN A 70 6.09 -3.11 -12.26
C ASN A 70 5.24 -1.89 -11.86
N GLN A 71 5.33 -0.84 -12.67
CA GLN A 71 4.62 0.42 -12.45
C GLN A 71 3.10 0.23 -12.34
N LYS A 72 2.50 -0.63 -13.19
CA LYS A 72 1.05 -0.89 -13.17
C LYS A 72 0.57 -1.43 -11.83
N SER A 73 1.28 -2.42 -11.29
CA SER A 73 0.98 -2.96 -9.97
C SER A 73 1.19 -1.89 -8.89
N GLY A 74 2.28 -1.12 -8.96
CA GLY A 74 2.54 -0.02 -8.03
C GLY A 74 1.41 1.02 -8.00
N THR A 75 0.92 1.47 -9.17
CA THR A 75 -0.19 2.42 -9.28
C THR A 75 -1.50 1.85 -8.73
N LEU A 76 -1.80 0.57 -8.96
CA LEU A 76 -2.99 -0.08 -8.41
C LEU A 76 -2.94 -0.16 -6.87
N MET A 77 -1.77 -0.48 -6.30
CA MET A 77 -1.58 -0.51 -4.86
C MET A 77 -1.63 0.91 -4.24
N ALA A 78 -1.11 1.92 -4.93
CA ALA A 78 -1.26 3.31 -4.51
C ALA A 78 -2.73 3.75 -4.51
N ALA A 79 -3.51 3.32 -5.51
CA ALA A 79 -4.96 3.56 -5.55
C ALA A 79 -5.70 2.94 -4.36
N TYR A 80 -5.31 1.73 -3.95
CA TYR A 80 -5.85 1.08 -2.74
C TYR A 80 -5.60 1.95 -1.50
N ILE A 81 -4.37 2.42 -1.29
CA ILE A 81 -4.02 3.25 -0.11
C ILE A 81 -4.85 4.53 -0.10
N LEU A 82 -4.91 5.25 -1.24
CA LEU A 82 -5.71 6.47 -1.36
C LEU A 82 -7.22 6.23 -1.16
N LYS A 83 -7.72 5.03 -1.51
CA LYS A 83 -9.12 4.67 -1.28
C LYS A 83 -9.42 4.41 0.19
N ARG A 84 -8.55 3.67 0.88
CA ARG A 84 -8.76 3.27 2.28
C ARG A 84 -8.36 4.37 3.27
N MET A 85 -7.38 5.21 2.91
CA MET A 85 -6.89 6.34 3.71
C MET A 85 -6.80 7.61 2.85
N PRO A 86 -7.94 8.23 2.48
CA PRO A 86 -7.99 9.36 1.55
C PRO A 86 -7.30 10.64 2.04
N GLN A 87 -7.00 10.74 3.34
CA GLN A 87 -6.27 11.86 3.93
C GLN A 87 -4.76 11.79 3.69
N ILE A 88 -4.22 10.60 3.38
CA ILE A 88 -2.79 10.37 3.24
C ILE A 88 -2.29 10.90 1.89
N ARG A 89 -1.11 11.52 1.93
CA ARG A 89 -0.42 12.06 0.76
C ARG A 89 0.95 11.45 0.58
N GLU A 90 1.57 10.96 1.65
CA GLU A 90 2.91 10.40 1.65
C GLU A 90 2.97 9.05 2.38
N VAL A 91 3.74 8.12 1.82
CA VAL A 91 4.06 6.83 2.46
C VAL A 91 5.57 6.70 2.57
N HIS A 92 6.05 6.50 3.80
CA HIS A 92 7.44 6.22 4.09
C HIS A 92 7.65 4.70 4.08
N LEU A 93 8.39 4.20 3.09
CA LEU A 93 8.66 2.78 2.96
C LEU A 93 9.92 2.37 3.72
N ASN A 94 9.74 1.52 4.73
CA ASN A 94 10.83 0.84 5.41
C ASN A 94 11.40 -0.28 4.50
N THR A 95 12.72 -0.27 4.27
CA THR A 95 13.43 -1.27 3.46
C THR A 95 14.10 -2.38 4.27
N GLU A 96 14.01 -2.34 5.60
CA GLU A 96 14.57 -3.34 6.52
C GLU A 96 13.74 -4.64 6.59
N GLY A 97 12.64 -4.70 5.83
CA GLY A 97 11.79 -5.89 5.71
C GLY A 97 10.75 -6.03 6.84
N ASP A 98 10.54 -4.97 7.61
CA ASP A 98 9.41 -4.90 8.55
C ASP A 98 8.26 -4.05 7.99
N MET A 99 7.18 -4.71 7.61
CA MET A 99 5.98 -4.05 7.07
C MET A 99 5.39 -3.06 8.08
N THR A 100 5.54 -3.31 9.39
CA THR A 100 5.02 -2.42 10.43
C THR A 100 5.76 -1.09 10.53
N GLY A 101 6.93 -1.00 9.89
CA GLY A 101 7.71 0.23 9.79
C GLY A 101 7.26 1.15 8.65
N HIS A 102 6.28 0.75 7.84
CA HIS A 102 5.67 1.67 6.87
C HIS A 102 4.81 2.70 7.61
N ASP A 103 5.05 3.97 7.33
CA ASP A 103 4.37 5.10 7.96
C ASP A 103 3.62 5.96 6.93
N PHE A 104 2.55 6.61 7.37
CA PHE A 104 1.61 7.33 6.51
C PHE A 104 1.41 8.78 7.01
N SER A 105 1.65 9.75 6.12
CA SER A 105 1.54 11.19 6.40
C SER A 105 0.62 11.94 5.43
#